data_AF-M0ZJQ4-F1
#
_entry.id   AF-M0ZJQ4-F1
#
_cell.length_a   1.000
_cell.length_b   1.000
_cell.length_c   1.000
_cell.angle_alpha   90.00
_cell.angle_beta   90.00
_cell.angle_gamma   90.00
#
_symmetry.space_group_name_H-M   'P 1'
#
loop_
_entity.id
_entity.type
_entity.pdbx_description
1 polymer ?
#
loop_
_entity_poly.entity_id
_entity_poly.type
_entity_poly.pdbx_seq_one_letter_code
_entity_poly.pdbx_strand_id
1 'polypeptide(L)'
;MAGLKTCLVIHSQDPTAEYLLNCKIGTSLITCNDNLSAVRLETTKMLLEPLNKLKQADARLNMTQGVLEGVFGEELGVLPGMDSIFSSLALERLVGFFENVVQQNSKKEKFDIIIYDGMSTEETIRMIGATSKARLYLKYLRNFAEKTDLGRLASPSLLRLAEEAMTLSGRNPNLNGKMSSEIWDLLDKVLERGSTIFAEPKRFGCYIVVDRNSPVSMASALRYWGCIIQAGAQVSGAFALATLNSSGEVGATIEDFSPLPSAYVPHISVGAHLDWDKIMQDSHSESARNLLTVTAHKASIPPVIFDPTNKIITLLMPGFDKSEIKLYQFRGGSELLVEAGDQRRVIRLPSQLQGKVGGAKFTDRSLVITMR
;
A
#
# COMPACT_ATOMS: atom_id res chain seq x y z
N MET A 1 20.51 18.38 -15.48
CA MET A 1 20.01 18.28 -14.08
C MET A 1 20.24 16.85 -13.64
N ALA A 2 20.80 16.60 -12.46
CA ALA A 2 20.89 15.24 -11.95
C ALA A 2 19.45 14.72 -11.70
N GLY A 3 19.12 13.54 -12.24
CA GLY A 3 17.80 12.92 -12.09
C GLY A 3 17.51 12.50 -10.65
N LEU A 4 16.27 12.08 -10.37
CA LEU A 4 15.87 11.52 -9.07
C LEU A 4 16.57 10.19 -8.82
N LYS A 5 17.07 9.98 -7.60
CA LYS A 5 17.57 8.67 -7.16
C LYS A 5 16.40 7.70 -7.04
N THR A 6 16.33 6.77 -7.96
CA THR A 6 15.20 5.85 -8.13
C THR A 6 15.60 4.44 -7.72
N CYS A 7 14.74 3.77 -6.95
CA CYS A 7 14.84 2.34 -6.68
C CYS A 7 13.63 1.60 -7.25
N LEU A 8 13.87 0.64 -8.14
CA LEU A 8 12.87 -0.28 -8.65
C LEU A 8 12.84 -1.53 -7.77
N VAL A 9 11.71 -1.75 -7.10
CA VAL A 9 11.49 -2.90 -6.23
C VAL A 9 10.57 -3.88 -6.95
N ILE A 10 11.08 -5.05 -7.29
CA ILE A 10 10.36 -6.09 -8.04
C ILE A 10 9.98 -7.21 -7.09
N HIS A 11 8.73 -7.67 -7.13
CA HIS A 11 8.29 -8.80 -6.31
C HIS A 11 7.89 -10.03 -7.13
N SER A 12 7.58 -9.85 -8.41
CA SER A 12 7.43 -11.00 -9.30
C SER A 12 8.74 -11.81 -9.36
N GLN A 13 8.66 -13.09 -9.71
CA GLN A 13 9.84 -13.98 -9.79
C GLN A 13 10.22 -14.29 -11.25
N ASP A 14 9.52 -13.69 -12.21
CA ASP A 14 9.79 -13.87 -13.62
C ASP A 14 10.97 -12.98 -14.08
N PRO A 15 11.63 -13.33 -15.19
CA PRO A 15 12.83 -12.64 -15.67
C PRO A 15 12.53 -11.35 -16.44
N THR A 16 11.27 -10.89 -16.54
CA THR A 16 10.90 -9.75 -17.41
C THR A 16 11.70 -8.51 -17.07
N ALA A 17 11.80 -8.11 -15.80
CA ALA A 17 12.54 -6.91 -15.41
C ALA A 17 14.04 -6.99 -15.77
N GLU A 18 14.66 -8.16 -15.61
CA GLU A 18 16.07 -8.37 -15.96
C GLU A 18 16.29 -8.28 -17.47
N TYR A 19 15.35 -8.85 -18.25
CA TYR A 19 15.36 -8.77 -19.69
C TYR A 19 15.17 -7.34 -20.20
N LEU A 20 14.21 -6.59 -19.63
CA LEU A 20 13.92 -5.20 -20.01
C LEU A 20 15.04 -4.22 -19.65
N LEU A 21 15.70 -4.44 -18.51
CA LEU A 21 16.79 -3.58 -18.02
C LEU A 21 18.18 -4.04 -18.45
N ASN A 22 18.30 -5.22 -19.06
CA ASN A 22 19.57 -5.88 -19.34
C ASN A 22 20.52 -5.89 -18.12
N CYS A 23 19.94 -6.16 -16.94
CA CYS A 23 20.63 -6.11 -15.66
C CYS A 23 20.21 -7.31 -14.81
N LYS A 24 21.16 -7.98 -14.13
CA LYS A 24 20.88 -9.15 -13.30
C LYS A 24 20.46 -8.71 -11.90
N ILE A 25 19.21 -8.91 -11.52
CA ILE A 25 18.58 -8.35 -10.32
C ILE A 25 18.42 -9.43 -9.25
N GLY A 26 19.09 -9.24 -8.11
CA GLY A 26 19.01 -10.14 -6.96
C GLY A 26 18.28 -9.54 -5.75
N THR A 27 18.37 -10.23 -4.62
CA THR A 27 17.79 -9.81 -3.33
C THR A 27 18.56 -8.73 -2.59
N SER A 28 19.72 -8.35 -3.13
CA SER A 28 20.48 -7.19 -2.67
C SER A 28 20.32 -6.05 -3.66
N LEU A 29 20.39 -4.83 -3.15
CA LEU A 29 20.32 -3.63 -3.96
C LEU A 29 21.49 -3.59 -4.95
N ILE A 30 21.17 -3.39 -6.22
CA ILE A 30 22.15 -3.24 -7.30
C ILE A 30 21.92 -1.95 -8.06
N THR A 31 22.98 -1.35 -8.57
CA THR A 31 22.89 -0.18 -9.45
C THR A 31 22.79 -0.66 -10.90
N CYS A 32 21.67 -0.35 -11.56
CA CYS A 32 21.43 -0.69 -12.96
C CYS A 32 21.95 0.40 -13.91
N ASN A 33 21.82 1.67 -13.51
CA ASN A 33 22.28 2.83 -14.27
C ASN A 33 22.50 4.03 -13.33
N ASP A 34 23.00 5.15 -13.86
CA ASP A 34 23.12 6.41 -13.15
C ASP A 34 21.76 6.85 -12.58
N ASN A 35 21.63 6.83 -11.26
CA ASN A 35 20.40 7.12 -10.49
C ASN A 35 19.28 6.06 -10.55
N LEU A 36 19.51 4.88 -11.13
CA LEU A 36 18.58 3.76 -11.06
C LEU A 36 19.22 2.57 -10.35
N SER A 37 18.64 2.21 -9.21
CA SER A 37 18.94 0.96 -8.51
C SER A 37 17.74 0.02 -8.59
N ALA A 38 17.98 -1.28 -8.47
CA ALA A 38 16.93 -2.29 -8.43
C ALA A 38 17.17 -3.31 -7.31
N VAL A 39 16.10 -3.92 -6.83
CA VAL A 39 16.14 -5.04 -5.89
C VAL A 39 14.93 -5.95 -6.11
N ARG A 40 15.14 -7.25 -6.01
CA ARG A 40 14.06 -8.25 -6.05
C ARG A 40 13.71 -8.70 -4.64
N LEU A 41 12.42 -8.65 -4.31
CA LEU A 41 11.88 -9.19 -3.08
C LEU A 41 11.62 -10.69 -3.27
N GLU A 42 12.10 -11.48 -2.32
CA GLU A 42 11.83 -12.91 -2.23
C GLU A 42 11.27 -13.20 -0.83
N THR A 43 10.01 -13.60 -0.72
CA THR A 43 9.35 -13.81 0.59
C THR A 43 10.05 -14.87 1.43
N THR A 44 10.60 -15.91 0.81
CA THR A 44 11.43 -16.94 1.44
C THR A 44 12.69 -16.36 2.10
N LYS A 45 13.24 -15.27 1.57
CA LYS A 45 14.39 -14.57 2.17
C LYS A 45 13.94 -13.52 3.18
N MET A 46 12.87 -12.80 2.88
CA MET A 46 12.34 -11.75 3.76
C MET A 46 11.86 -12.29 5.12
N LEU A 47 11.38 -13.54 5.19
CA LEU A 47 10.91 -14.15 6.44
C LEU A 47 12.04 -14.51 7.42
N LEU A 48 13.28 -14.69 6.93
CA LEU A 48 14.40 -15.15 7.74
C LEU A 48 14.81 -14.13 8.80
N GLU A 49 14.86 -12.84 8.44
CA GLU A 49 15.27 -11.81 9.39
C GLU A 49 14.27 -11.62 10.55
N PRO A 50 12.95 -11.49 10.32
CA PRO A 50 11.97 -11.45 11.41
C PRO A 50 11.98 -12.70 12.28
N LEU A 51 12.16 -13.90 11.69
CA LEU A 51 12.30 -15.14 12.46
C LEU A 51 13.55 -15.11 13.35
N ASN A 52 14.69 -14.70 12.81
CA ASN A 52 15.93 -14.58 13.58
C ASN A 52 15.81 -13.58 14.74
N LYS A 53 15.10 -12.47 14.54
CA LYS A 53 14.81 -11.51 15.62
C LYS A 53 13.91 -12.13 16.69
N LEU A 54 12.90 -12.90 16.29
CA LEU A 54 12.02 -13.60 17.23
C LEU A 54 12.79 -14.63 18.05
N LYS A 55 13.69 -15.40 17.42
CA LYS A 55 14.60 -16.35 18.09
C LYS A 55 15.50 -15.64 19.11
N GLN A 56 16.10 -14.52 18.73
CA GLN A 56 16.95 -13.73 19.62
C GLN A 56 16.17 -13.17 20.81
N ALA A 57 14.96 -12.67 20.57
CA ALA A 57 14.07 -12.21 21.62
C ALA A 57 13.67 -13.34 22.58
N ASP A 58 13.35 -14.51 22.05
CA ASP A 58 13.04 -15.69 22.84
C ASP A 58 14.23 -16.16 23.67
N ALA A 59 15.44 -16.18 23.12
CA ALA A 59 16.65 -16.55 23.85
C ALA A 59 16.93 -15.61 25.04
N ARG A 60 16.59 -14.31 24.92
CA ARG A 60 16.73 -13.33 26.01
C ARG A 60 15.67 -13.48 27.09
N LEU A 61 14.43 -13.77 26.69
CA LEU A 61 13.29 -13.87 27.59
C LEU A 61 13.07 -15.29 28.12
N ASN A 62 13.74 -16.28 27.53
CA ASN A 62 13.57 -17.71 27.74
C ASN A 62 12.09 -18.14 27.74
N MET A 63 11.30 -17.65 26.77
CA MET A 63 9.84 -17.79 26.78
C MET A 63 9.39 -19.18 26.30
N THR A 64 10.02 -19.71 25.26
CA THR A 64 9.70 -21.01 24.67
C THR A 64 10.61 -22.14 25.13
N GLN A 65 11.49 -21.90 26.11
CA GLN A 65 12.43 -22.89 26.62
C GLN A 65 13.32 -23.49 25.50
N GLY A 66 13.69 -22.68 24.50
CA GLY A 66 14.55 -23.09 23.38
C GLY A 66 13.84 -23.78 22.21
N VAL A 67 12.51 -23.98 22.27
CA VAL A 67 11.76 -24.60 21.15
C VAL A 67 11.89 -23.78 19.87
N LEU A 68 11.83 -22.45 19.97
CA LEU A 68 11.92 -21.57 18.80
C LEU A 68 13.32 -21.61 18.14
N GLU A 69 14.37 -21.91 18.91
CA GLU A 69 15.74 -22.00 18.39
C GLU A 69 15.85 -23.10 17.32
N GLY A 70 15.16 -24.22 17.51
CA GLY A 70 15.17 -25.37 16.60
C GLY A 70 14.41 -25.17 15.28
N VAL A 71 13.71 -24.04 15.08
CA VAL A 71 12.93 -23.80 13.84
C VAL A 71 13.83 -23.24 12.74
N PHE A 72 14.21 -24.02 11.74
CA PHE A 72 15.05 -23.51 10.64
C PHE A 72 14.22 -22.71 9.64
N GLY A 73 14.64 -21.48 9.33
CA GLY A 73 13.87 -20.59 8.44
C GLY A 73 13.81 -21.11 7.01
N GLU A 74 14.83 -21.85 6.60
CA GLU A 74 14.97 -22.51 5.30
C GLU A 74 13.95 -23.65 5.10
N GLU A 75 13.39 -24.19 6.18
CA GLU A 75 12.33 -25.21 6.14
C GLU A 75 10.93 -24.60 5.99
N LEU A 76 10.79 -23.29 6.22
CA LEU A 76 9.49 -22.64 6.23
C LEU A 76 9.00 -22.32 4.81
N GLY A 77 7.83 -22.88 4.48
CA GLY A 77 7.09 -22.50 3.28
C GLY A 77 6.45 -21.11 3.40
N VAL A 78 6.25 -20.46 2.26
CA VAL A 78 5.48 -19.21 2.17
C VAL A 78 3.99 -19.54 2.11
N LEU A 79 3.23 -19.02 3.07
CA LEU A 79 1.78 -19.16 3.14
C LEU A 79 1.07 -18.03 2.39
N PRO A 80 -0.15 -18.25 1.87
CA PRO A 80 -0.94 -17.20 1.25
C PRO A 80 -1.07 -15.95 2.13
N GLY A 81 -0.78 -14.79 1.55
CA GLY A 81 -0.82 -13.48 2.22
C GLY A 81 0.48 -13.06 2.91
N MET A 82 1.45 -13.96 3.07
CA MET A 82 2.78 -13.59 3.59
C MET A 82 3.46 -12.60 2.66
N ASP A 83 3.35 -12.77 1.34
CA ASP A 83 3.96 -11.87 0.35
C ASP A 83 3.56 -10.42 0.55
N SER A 84 2.26 -10.13 0.72
CA SER A 84 1.75 -8.78 0.98
C SER A 84 2.27 -8.21 2.31
N ILE A 85 2.38 -9.06 3.34
CA ILE A 85 2.87 -8.63 4.66
C ILE A 85 4.36 -8.30 4.59
N PHE A 86 5.18 -9.20 4.07
CA PHE A 86 6.64 -9.01 4.01
C PHE A 86 7.04 -7.91 3.02
N SER A 87 6.35 -7.77 1.88
CA SER A 87 6.59 -6.64 0.96
C SER A 87 6.31 -5.30 1.62
N SER A 88 5.21 -5.16 2.39
CA SER A 88 4.94 -3.92 3.14
C SER A 88 6.05 -3.57 4.13
N LEU A 89 6.63 -4.59 4.79
CA LEU A 89 7.75 -4.43 5.72
C LEU A 89 9.07 -4.12 4.98
N ALA A 90 9.31 -4.73 3.83
CA ALA A 90 10.50 -4.45 3.02
C ALA A 90 10.45 -3.02 2.45
N LEU A 91 9.31 -2.59 1.93
CA LEU A 91 9.08 -1.22 1.47
C LEU A 91 9.26 -0.21 2.60
N GLU A 92 8.76 -0.51 3.81
CA GLU A 92 9.02 0.30 5.00
C GLU A 92 10.51 0.52 5.23
N ARG A 93 11.32 -0.55 5.16
CA ARG A 93 12.76 -0.47 5.41
C ARG A 93 13.50 0.36 4.37
N LEU A 94 13.07 0.29 3.12
CA LEU A 94 13.64 1.04 2.00
C LEU A 94 13.25 2.52 2.05
N VAL A 95 11.97 2.82 2.30
CA VAL A 95 11.48 4.20 2.34
C VAL A 95 11.83 4.90 3.66
N GLY A 96 11.99 4.15 4.75
CA GLY A 96 12.16 4.71 6.08
C GLY A 96 10.89 5.34 6.63
N PHE A 97 9.71 4.77 6.35
CA PHE A 97 8.42 5.33 6.78
C PHE A 97 8.33 5.62 8.29
N PHE A 98 9.07 4.86 9.11
CA PHE A 98 9.15 5.06 10.56
C PHE A 98 10.36 5.91 11.03
N GLU A 99 10.99 6.69 10.14
CA GLU A 99 12.25 7.46 10.33
C GLU A 99 12.41 8.20 11.68
N ASN A 100 11.34 8.62 12.35
CA ASN A 100 11.42 9.24 13.69
C ASN A 100 11.63 8.26 14.86
N VAL A 101 11.93 6.98 14.61
CA VAL A 101 12.12 5.95 15.65
C VAL A 101 13.42 5.16 15.47
N VAL A 102 14.09 5.30 14.33
CA VAL A 102 15.27 4.52 13.95
C VAL A 102 16.33 5.48 13.40
N GLN A 103 17.24 5.92 14.28
CA GLN A 103 18.49 6.51 13.81
C GLN A 103 19.66 5.88 14.56
N GLN A 104 20.43 5.07 13.83
CA GLN A 104 21.87 5.19 13.59
C GLN A 104 22.46 3.80 13.27
N ASN A 105 23.29 3.76 12.22
CA ASN A 105 24.36 2.78 11.92
C ASN A 105 24.28 1.96 10.62
N SER A 106 23.31 2.13 9.74
CA SER A 106 23.50 1.73 8.33
C SER A 106 23.49 2.96 7.43
N LYS A 107 24.50 3.07 6.56
CA LYS A 107 24.49 3.98 5.40
C LYS A 107 23.33 3.56 4.50
N LYS A 108 22.08 3.91 4.86
CA LYS A 108 20.94 3.68 3.98
C LYS A 108 21.08 4.63 2.82
N GLU A 109 21.19 4.08 1.61
CA GLU A 109 21.05 4.88 0.40
C GLU A 109 19.64 5.46 0.41
N LYS A 110 19.58 6.80 0.44
CA LYS A 110 18.32 7.54 0.43
C LYS A 110 17.87 7.69 -1.01
N PHE A 111 16.73 7.10 -1.33
CA PHE A 111 16.07 7.25 -2.63
C PHE A 111 15.08 8.40 -2.57
N ASP A 112 14.96 9.12 -3.68
CA ASP A 112 13.95 10.15 -3.86
C ASP A 112 12.59 9.52 -4.23
N ILE A 113 12.62 8.41 -4.99
CA ILE A 113 11.44 7.67 -5.42
C ILE A 113 11.68 6.17 -5.40
N ILE A 114 10.67 5.43 -4.96
CA ILE A 114 10.64 3.96 -4.99
C ILE A 114 9.46 3.54 -5.88
N ILE A 115 9.75 2.79 -6.93
CA ILE A 115 8.76 2.22 -7.83
C ILE A 115 8.59 0.75 -7.44
N TYR A 116 7.37 0.38 -7.04
CA TYR A 116 7.07 -0.99 -6.64
C TYR A 116 6.31 -1.72 -7.75
N ASP A 117 6.93 -2.77 -8.28
CA ASP A 117 6.36 -3.72 -9.22
C ASP A 117 5.92 -4.99 -8.44
N GLY A 118 4.61 -5.06 -8.16
CA GLY A 118 4.03 -6.08 -7.30
C GLY A 118 3.76 -7.41 -8.00
N MET A 119 3.41 -8.44 -7.23
CA MET A 119 3.09 -9.78 -7.76
C MET A 119 1.76 -9.83 -8.51
N SER A 120 0.74 -9.16 -7.96
CA SER A 120 -0.58 -9.07 -8.57
C SER A 120 -1.30 -7.81 -8.11
N THR A 121 -2.30 -7.37 -8.90
CA THR A 121 -3.11 -6.21 -8.57
C THR A 121 -3.89 -6.39 -7.27
N GLU A 122 -4.48 -7.56 -7.04
CA GLU A 122 -5.28 -7.84 -5.86
C GLU A 122 -4.45 -7.88 -4.57
N GLU A 123 -3.28 -8.54 -4.59
CA GLU A 123 -2.38 -8.55 -3.44
C GLU A 123 -1.83 -7.17 -3.14
N THR A 124 -1.57 -6.35 -4.16
CA THR A 124 -1.14 -4.96 -3.97
C THR A 124 -2.26 -4.13 -3.32
N ILE A 125 -3.52 -4.31 -3.73
CA ILE A 125 -4.67 -3.66 -3.09
C ILE A 125 -4.83 -4.13 -1.63
N ARG A 126 -4.66 -5.44 -1.35
CA ARG A 126 -4.69 -5.97 0.01
C ARG A 126 -3.55 -5.41 0.86
N MET A 127 -2.34 -5.27 0.30
CA MET A 127 -1.17 -4.67 0.96
C MET A 127 -1.44 -3.22 1.34
N ILE A 128 -1.99 -2.41 0.43
CA ILE A 128 -2.37 -1.01 0.68
C ILE A 128 -3.33 -0.91 1.89
N GLY A 129 -4.33 -1.78 1.92
CA GLY A 129 -5.33 -1.81 3.00
C GLY A 129 -4.85 -2.48 4.30
N ALA A 130 -3.74 -3.21 4.28
CA ALA A 130 -3.36 -4.16 5.33
C ALA A 130 -3.21 -3.50 6.70
N THR A 131 -2.55 -2.35 6.77
CA THR A 131 -2.30 -1.63 8.04
C THR A 131 -3.59 -1.19 8.72
N SER A 132 -4.57 -0.70 7.95
CA SER A 132 -5.89 -0.30 8.46
C SER A 132 -6.66 -1.48 9.05
N LYS A 133 -6.58 -2.65 8.40
CA LYS A 133 -7.27 -3.88 8.80
C LYS A 133 -6.58 -4.52 10.00
N ALA A 134 -5.24 -4.58 9.98
CA ALA A 134 -4.43 -5.02 11.10
C ALA A 134 -4.72 -4.18 12.36
N ARG A 135 -4.88 -2.86 12.22
CA ARG A 135 -5.26 -1.99 13.35
C ARG A 135 -6.62 -2.35 13.94
N LEU A 136 -7.60 -2.68 13.11
CA LEU A 136 -8.90 -3.15 13.56
C LEU A 136 -8.79 -4.47 14.32
N TYR A 137 -8.03 -5.43 13.80
CA TYR A 137 -7.80 -6.71 14.47
C TYR A 137 -7.01 -6.54 15.77
N LEU A 138 -6.01 -5.65 15.80
CA LEU A 138 -5.26 -5.30 17.00
C LEU A 138 -6.19 -4.79 18.11
N LYS A 139 -7.16 -3.94 17.76
CA LYS A 139 -8.19 -3.48 18.71
C LYS A 139 -8.99 -4.63 19.31
N TYR A 140 -9.38 -5.61 18.50
CA TYR A 140 -10.09 -6.80 19.00
C TYR A 140 -9.20 -7.70 19.85
N LEU A 141 -7.94 -7.90 19.45
CA LEU A 141 -6.95 -8.65 20.22
C LEU A 141 -6.71 -8.00 21.59
N ARG A 142 -6.58 -6.68 21.65
CA ARG A 142 -6.48 -5.93 22.92
C ARG A 142 -7.71 -6.13 23.79
N ASN A 143 -8.91 -6.00 23.22
CA ASN A 143 -10.15 -6.25 23.96
C ASN A 143 -10.20 -7.69 24.52
N PHE A 144 -9.79 -8.68 23.73
CA PHE A 144 -9.72 -10.07 24.19
C PHE A 144 -8.69 -10.24 25.31
N ALA A 145 -7.49 -9.65 25.14
CA ALA A 145 -6.43 -9.66 26.13
C ALA A 145 -6.84 -9.02 27.47
N GLU A 146 -7.56 -7.89 27.43
CA GLU A 146 -7.95 -7.15 28.64
C GLU A 146 -9.22 -7.72 29.30
N LYS A 147 -10.16 -8.28 28.54
CA LYS A 147 -11.49 -8.69 29.04
C LYS A 147 -11.63 -10.18 29.32
N THR A 148 -10.63 -11.01 29.02
CA THR A 148 -10.68 -12.46 29.27
C THR A 148 -9.61 -12.91 30.25
N ASP A 149 -9.89 -13.97 31.02
CA ASP A 149 -8.92 -14.52 31.98
C ASP A 149 -7.67 -15.05 31.27
N LEU A 150 -7.86 -15.84 30.22
CA LEU A 150 -6.76 -16.37 29.42
C LEU A 150 -5.93 -15.26 28.79
N GLY A 151 -6.58 -14.24 28.25
CA GLY A 151 -5.94 -13.06 27.68
C GLY A 151 -5.08 -12.33 28.71
N ARG A 152 -5.60 -12.07 29.91
CA ARG A 152 -4.87 -11.37 30.98
C ARG A 152 -3.67 -12.17 31.47
N LEU A 153 -3.74 -13.50 31.43
CA LEU A 153 -2.64 -14.38 31.82
C LEU A 153 -1.54 -14.49 30.75
N ALA A 154 -1.90 -14.69 29.49
CA ALA A 154 -0.94 -14.99 28.43
C ALA A 154 -0.41 -13.75 27.69
N SER A 155 -1.20 -12.67 27.60
CA SER A 155 -0.84 -11.50 26.79
C SER A 155 0.43 -10.77 27.22
N PRO A 156 0.76 -10.60 28.53
CA PRO A 156 1.97 -9.86 28.90
C PRO A 156 3.24 -10.50 28.34
N SER A 157 3.36 -11.83 28.39
CA SER A 157 4.52 -12.55 27.88
C SER A 157 4.66 -12.41 26.36
N LEU A 158 3.55 -12.60 25.62
CA LEU A 158 3.53 -12.45 24.16
C LEU A 158 3.87 -11.03 23.72
N LEU A 159 3.34 -10.02 24.42
CA LEU A 159 3.63 -8.61 24.14
C LEU A 159 5.09 -8.27 24.39
N ARG A 160 5.69 -8.80 25.47
CA ARG A 160 7.11 -8.61 25.75
C ARG A 160 7.99 -9.27 24.70
N LEU A 161 7.64 -10.47 24.22
CA LEU A 161 8.37 -11.11 23.13
C LEU A 161 8.31 -10.29 21.85
N ALA A 162 7.11 -9.80 21.48
CA ALA A 162 6.93 -8.95 20.30
C ALA A 162 7.69 -7.62 20.43
N GLU A 163 7.65 -6.99 21.61
CA GLU A 163 8.42 -5.78 21.91
C GLU A 163 9.92 -6.02 21.77
N GLU A 164 10.46 -7.05 22.43
CA GLU A 164 11.88 -7.40 22.36
C GLU A 164 12.33 -7.65 20.91
N ALA A 165 11.54 -8.41 20.14
CA ALA A 165 11.83 -8.65 18.72
C ALA A 165 11.81 -7.36 17.88
N MET A 166 10.91 -6.41 18.19
CA MET A 166 10.87 -5.11 17.52
C MET A 166 12.02 -4.19 17.93
N THR A 167 12.45 -4.22 19.20
CA THR A 167 13.55 -3.37 19.71
C THR A 167 14.90 -3.75 19.13
N LEU A 168 15.12 -5.06 18.92
CA LEU A 168 16.25 -5.61 18.17
C LEU A 168 16.42 -5.03 16.75
N SER A 169 15.38 -4.40 16.20
CA SER A 169 15.43 -3.73 14.90
C SER A 169 16.03 -2.31 14.91
N GLY A 170 16.68 -1.90 16.01
CA GLY A 170 17.33 -0.58 16.13
C GLY A 170 16.45 0.50 16.76
N ARG A 171 15.46 0.11 17.57
CA ARG A 171 14.62 1.04 18.35
C ARG A 171 15.24 1.17 19.75
N ASN A 172 15.47 2.41 20.20
CA ASN A 172 16.22 2.79 21.41
C ASN A 172 16.23 1.76 22.57
N PRO A 173 17.39 1.47 23.18
CA PRO A 173 17.55 0.48 24.26
C PRO A 173 17.01 0.91 25.64
N ASN A 174 16.38 2.09 25.77
CA ASN A 174 15.88 2.60 27.07
C ASN A 174 14.47 2.10 27.41
N LEU A 175 14.24 0.78 27.35
CA LEU A 175 12.88 0.21 27.39
C LEU A 175 12.70 -0.99 28.33
N ASN A 176 13.49 -1.09 29.39
CA ASN A 176 13.17 -2.02 30.47
C ASN A 176 11.96 -1.49 31.26
N GLY A 177 10.81 -2.19 31.20
CA GLY A 177 9.69 -1.99 32.14
C GLY A 177 8.43 -1.29 31.62
N LYS A 178 8.17 -1.28 30.30
CA LYS A 178 6.88 -0.77 29.79
C LYS A 178 5.69 -1.60 30.26
N MET A 179 4.62 -0.92 30.63
CA MET A 179 3.33 -1.56 30.92
C MET A 179 2.71 -2.12 29.63
N SER A 180 1.93 -3.19 29.73
CA SER A 180 1.28 -3.82 28.57
C SER A 180 0.41 -2.85 27.76
N SER A 181 -0.22 -1.87 28.42
CA SER A 181 -0.97 -0.78 27.78
C SER A 181 -0.12 0.06 26.84
N GLU A 182 1.12 0.37 27.23
CA GLU A 182 2.04 1.17 26.40
C GLU A 182 2.48 0.41 25.16
N ILE A 183 2.65 -0.91 25.26
CA ILE A 183 3.00 -1.78 24.12
C ILE A 183 1.81 -1.81 23.13
N TRP A 184 0.58 -1.94 23.61
CA TRP A 184 -0.60 -1.85 22.76
C TRP A 184 -0.70 -0.51 22.03
N ASP A 185 -0.47 0.60 22.75
CA ASP A 185 -0.50 1.94 22.17
C ASP A 185 0.64 2.15 21.15
N LEU A 186 1.79 1.52 21.39
CA LEU A 186 2.91 1.51 20.46
C LEU A 186 2.54 0.85 19.13
N LEU A 187 1.92 -0.33 19.21
CA LEU A 187 1.46 -1.09 18.05
C LEU A 187 0.38 -0.34 17.28
N ASP A 188 -0.60 0.27 17.98
CA ASP A 188 -1.64 1.08 17.34
C ASP A 188 -1.05 2.28 16.59
N LYS A 189 -0.10 3.00 17.20
CA LYS A 189 0.60 4.14 16.57
C LYS A 189 1.41 3.73 15.34
N VAL A 190 2.05 2.56 15.37
CA VAL A 190 2.81 2.03 14.22
C VAL A 190 1.87 1.75 13.06
N LEU A 191 0.77 1.04 13.31
CA LEU A 191 -0.22 0.71 12.28
C LEU A 191 -0.97 1.96 11.76
N GLU A 192 -1.27 2.91 12.64
CA GLU A 192 -1.87 4.19 12.26
C GLU A 192 -0.97 4.98 11.32
N ARG A 193 0.32 5.14 11.66
CA ARG A 193 1.27 5.82 10.77
C ARG A 193 1.41 5.09 9.44
N GLY A 194 1.49 3.76 9.46
CA GLY A 194 1.46 2.92 8.25
C GLY A 194 0.26 3.22 7.35
N SER A 195 -0.94 3.33 7.93
CA SER A 195 -2.16 3.62 7.17
C SER A 195 -2.21 5.04 6.59
N THR A 196 -1.62 6.03 7.27
CA THR A 196 -1.62 7.42 6.78
C THR A 196 -0.76 7.62 5.54
N ILE A 197 0.29 6.80 5.36
CA ILE A 197 1.20 6.89 4.21
C ILE A 197 0.49 6.58 2.90
N PHE A 198 -0.23 5.46 2.85
CA PHE A 198 -0.98 5.05 1.66
C PHE A 198 -2.13 6.01 1.33
N ALA A 199 -2.64 6.71 2.35
CA ALA A 199 -3.68 7.71 2.18
C ALA A 199 -3.15 9.09 1.73
N GLU A 200 -1.84 9.36 1.86
CA GLU A 200 -1.22 10.66 1.60
C GLU A 200 -0.64 10.74 0.18
N PRO A 201 -1.23 11.52 -0.74
CA PRO A 201 -0.84 11.56 -2.16
C PRO A 201 0.59 12.04 -2.42
N LYS A 202 1.19 12.78 -1.46
CA LYS A 202 2.57 13.27 -1.55
C LYS A 202 3.60 12.18 -1.24
N ARG A 203 3.20 11.13 -0.52
CA ARG A 203 4.08 10.03 -0.07
C ARG A 203 3.83 8.74 -0.82
N PHE A 204 2.61 8.55 -1.30
CA PHE A 204 2.20 7.37 -2.04
C PHE A 204 1.40 7.79 -3.28
N GLY A 205 1.85 7.32 -4.45
CA GLY A 205 1.13 7.46 -5.71
C GLY A 205 0.83 6.09 -6.29
N CYS A 206 -0.40 5.92 -6.79
CA CYS A 206 -0.82 4.69 -7.46
C CYS A 206 -1.37 5.04 -8.83
N TYR A 207 -0.92 4.32 -9.86
CA TYR A 207 -1.32 4.55 -11.24
C TYR A 207 -1.94 3.28 -11.81
N ILE A 208 -3.01 3.46 -12.57
CA ILE A 208 -3.68 2.38 -13.28
C ILE A 208 -3.05 2.29 -14.67
N VAL A 209 -2.71 1.08 -15.12
CA VAL A 209 -2.27 0.84 -16.50
C VAL A 209 -3.36 0.04 -17.20
N VAL A 210 -3.74 0.47 -18.40
CA VAL A 210 -4.86 -0.12 -19.15
C VAL A 210 -4.55 -0.30 -20.63
N ASP A 211 -5.02 -1.41 -21.20
CA ASP A 211 -5.09 -1.61 -22.64
C ASP A 211 -6.48 -1.25 -23.15
N ARG A 212 -6.58 -0.13 -23.85
CA ARG A 212 -7.85 0.39 -24.37
C ARG A 212 -8.46 -0.52 -25.44
N ASN A 213 -7.67 -1.33 -26.12
CA ASN A 213 -8.17 -2.25 -27.14
C ASN A 213 -8.92 -3.43 -26.52
N SER A 214 -8.75 -3.66 -25.23
CA SER A 214 -9.41 -4.72 -24.48
C SER A 214 -10.52 -4.13 -23.60
N PRO A 215 -11.81 -4.34 -23.94
CA PRO A 215 -12.91 -3.89 -23.08
C PRO A 215 -12.88 -4.56 -21.69
N VAL A 216 -12.31 -5.76 -21.59
CA VAL A 216 -12.08 -6.45 -20.31
C VAL A 216 -11.02 -5.72 -19.47
N SER A 217 -9.93 -5.25 -20.10
CA SER A 217 -8.90 -4.45 -19.42
C SER A 217 -9.49 -3.13 -18.90
N MET A 218 -10.29 -2.44 -19.73
CA MET A 218 -10.98 -1.21 -19.33
C MET A 218 -11.93 -1.43 -18.14
N ALA A 219 -12.79 -2.45 -18.20
CA ALA A 219 -13.70 -2.78 -17.10
C ALA A 219 -12.96 -3.15 -15.80
N SER A 220 -11.88 -3.93 -15.92
CA SER A 220 -11.05 -4.32 -14.77
C SER A 220 -10.35 -3.12 -14.16
N ALA A 221 -9.80 -2.23 -14.98
CA ALA A 221 -9.12 -1.02 -14.53
C ALA A 221 -10.07 -0.06 -13.78
N LEU A 222 -11.30 0.13 -14.27
CA LEU A 222 -12.33 0.88 -13.55
C LEU A 222 -12.70 0.23 -12.21
N ARG A 223 -12.85 -1.09 -12.18
CA ARG A 223 -13.12 -1.83 -10.94
C ARG A 223 -11.97 -1.68 -9.93
N TYR A 224 -10.72 -1.83 -10.38
CA TYR A 224 -9.56 -1.66 -9.52
C TYR A 224 -9.41 -0.25 -8.98
N TRP A 225 -9.80 0.77 -9.75
CA TRP A 225 -9.87 2.15 -9.24
C TRP A 225 -10.77 2.23 -7.99
N GLY A 226 -11.98 1.66 -8.07
CA GLY A 226 -12.89 1.58 -6.93
C GLY A 226 -12.30 0.78 -5.76
N CYS A 227 -11.67 -0.37 -6.04
CA CYS A 227 -11.06 -1.21 -5.02
C CYS A 227 -9.90 -0.52 -4.29
N ILE A 228 -9.04 0.23 -4.99
CA ILE A 228 -7.93 1.01 -4.40
C ILE A 228 -8.49 2.08 -3.45
N ILE A 229 -9.56 2.77 -3.87
CA ILE A 229 -10.26 3.72 -3.00
C ILE A 229 -10.81 3.01 -1.76
N GLN A 230 -11.42 1.83 -1.90
CA GLN A 230 -11.93 1.07 -0.75
C GLN A 230 -10.80 0.52 0.16
N ALA A 231 -9.63 0.22 -0.38
CA ALA A 231 -8.46 -0.14 0.40
C ALA A 231 -7.93 1.04 1.25
N GLY A 232 -8.25 2.27 0.87
CA GLY A 232 -7.94 3.49 1.62
C GLY A 232 -6.86 4.37 0.99
N ALA A 233 -6.40 4.04 -0.22
CA ALA A 233 -5.48 4.87 -0.99
C ALA A 233 -6.20 5.74 -2.03
N GLN A 234 -5.43 6.61 -2.67
CA GLN A 234 -5.87 7.41 -3.80
C GLN A 234 -5.16 6.96 -5.08
N VAL A 235 -5.87 7.03 -6.20
CA VAL A 235 -5.27 6.82 -7.52
C VAL A 235 -4.85 8.18 -8.06
N SER A 236 -3.59 8.29 -8.45
CA SER A 236 -2.96 9.53 -8.90
C SER A 236 -3.20 9.80 -10.39
N GLY A 237 -3.30 8.74 -11.20
CA GLY A 237 -3.56 8.85 -12.62
C GLY A 237 -3.76 7.49 -13.31
N ALA A 238 -4.05 7.53 -14.60
CA ALA A 238 -4.13 6.35 -15.45
C ALA A 238 -3.25 6.48 -16.70
N PHE A 239 -2.62 5.38 -17.09
CA PHE A 239 -1.84 5.24 -18.32
C PHE A 239 -2.56 4.28 -19.27
N ALA A 240 -2.78 4.71 -20.51
CA ALA A 240 -3.22 3.83 -21.58
C ALA A 240 -2.09 3.54 -22.56
N LEU A 241 -1.99 2.30 -23.04
CA LEU A 241 -1.09 1.97 -24.13
C LEU A 241 -1.53 2.69 -25.42
N ALA A 242 -0.60 3.42 -26.04
CA ALA A 242 -0.81 4.04 -27.34
C ALA A 242 -1.00 2.95 -28.41
N THR A 243 -1.86 3.24 -29.39
CA THR A 243 -2.01 2.34 -30.55
C THR A 243 -0.99 2.71 -31.62
N LEU A 244 -0.48 1.70 -32.34
CA LEU A 244 0.60 1.84 -33.32
C LEU A 244 0.34 2.90 -34.42
N ASN A 245 -0.92 3.32 -34.61
CA ASN A 245 -1.37 4.19 -35.69
C ASN A 245 -1.96 5.53 -35.20
N SER A 246 -2.00 5.83 -33.89
CA SER A 246 -2.63 7.04 -33.36
C SER A 246 -1.66 8.21 -33.19
N SER A 247 -1.07 8.68 -34.30
CA SER A 247 -0.23 9.90 -34.33
C SER A 247 -0.95 11.20 -33.93
N GLY A 248 -2.27 11.15 -33.67
CA GLY A 248 -3.11 12.29 -33.29
C GLY A 248 -3.70 12.26 -31.87
N GLU A 249 -3.49 11.22 -31.06
CA GLU A 249 -4.04 11.14 -29.68
C GLU A 249 -3.06 11.69 -28.63
N VAL A 250 -2.26 12.69 -28.97
CA VAL A 250 -1.34 13.34 -28.03
C VAL A 250 -2.13 14.31 -27.16
N GLY A 251 -2.42 13.90 -25.92
CA GLY A 251 -3.13 14.73 -24.93
C GLY A 251 -4.63 14.46 -24.79
N ALA A 252 -5.17 13.39 -25.40
CA ALA A 252 -6.55 12.99 -25.15
C ALA A 252 -6.74 12.47 -23.72
N THR A 253 -7.65 13.08 -22.98
CA THR A 253 -8.11 12.56 -21.68
C THR A 253 -8.89 11.27 -21.94
N ILE A 254 -8.59 10.20 -21.20
CA ILE A 254 -9.41 8.99 -21.25
C ILE A 254 -10.72 9.32 -20.52
N GLU A 255 -11.79 9.64 -21.27
CA GLU A 255 -13.07 10.09 -20.72
C GLU A 255 -13.63 9.14 -19.65
N ASP A 256 -13.44 7.83 -19.84
CA ASP A 256 -13.84 6.81 -18.88
C ASP A 256 -13.19 6.95 -17.52
N PHE A 257 -12.01 7.56 -17.43
CA PHE A 257 -11.32 7.81 -16.16
C PHE A 257 -11.61 9.20 -15.59
N SER A 258 -12.33 10.09 -16.30
CA SER A 258 -12.69 11.40 -15.76
C SER A 258 -13.37 11.28 -14.38
N PRO A 259 -12.96 12.08 -13.38
CA PRO A 259 -12.03 13.22 -13.44
C PRO A 259 -10.52 12.89 -13.20
N LEU A 260 -10.12 11.62 -13.20
CA LEU A 260 -8.74 11.19 -12.98
C LEU A 260 -7.84 11.66 -14.15
N PRO A 261 -6.67 12.27 -13.84
CA PRO A 261 -5.68 12.60 -14.86
C PRO A 261 -5.20 11.34 -15.60
N SER A 262 -5.11 11.41 -16.92
CA SER A 262 -4.67 10.28 -17.75
C SER A 262 -3.71 10.71 -18.85
N ALA A 263 -2.86 9.78 -19.25
CA ALA A 263 -1.89 9.95 -20.32
C ALA A 263 -1.69 8.65 -21.10
N TYR A 264 -1.14 8.76 -22.30
CA TYR A 264 -0.74 7.61 -23.09
C TYR A 264 0.73 7.27 -22.83
N VAL A 265 1.05 5.99 -22.88
CA VAL A 265 2.43 5.47 -22.89
C VAL A 265 2.71 4.81 -24.24
N PRO A 266 3.93 4.90 -24.78
CA PRO A 266 4.24 4.31 -26.07
C PRO A 266 4.09 2.78 -26.02
N HIS A 267 3.72 2.19 -27.16
CA HIS A 267 3.70 0.74 -27.30
C HIS A 267 5.14 0.21 -27.35
N ILE A 268 5.47 -0.73 -26.45
CA ILE A 268 6.79 -1.35 -26.37
C ILE A 268 6.75 -2.71 -27.06
N SER A 269 7.46 -2.85 -28.18
CA SER A 269 7.60 -4.13 -28.88
C SER A 269 8.74 -4.96 -28.27
N VAL A 270 8.39 -5.99 -27.49
CA VAL A 270 9.34 -6.81 -26.69
C VAL A 270 10.16 -7.81 -27.54
N GLY A 271 10.00 -7.81 -28.86
CA GLY A 271 10.62 -8.78 -29.78
C GLY A 271 12.04 -8.45 -30.29
N ALA A 272 12.59 -7.27 -29.97
CA ALA A 272 13.94 -6.86 -30.36
C ALA A 272 14.64 -6.15 -29.17
N HIS A 273 15.96 -5.97 -29.23
CA HIS A 273 16.68 -5.16 -28.24
C HIS A 273 15.98 -3.81 -28.04
N LEU A 274 15.61 -3.52 -26.80
CA LEU A 274 14.87 -2.32 -26.44
C LEU A 274 15.79 -1.11 -26.50
N ASP A 275 15.42 -0.14 -27.32
CA ASP A 275 16.07 1.16 -27.38
C ASP A 275 15.30 2.14 -26.48
N TRP A 276 15.73 2.23 -25.22
CA TRP A 276 15.13 3.12 -24.24
C TRP A 276 15.27 4.59 -24.62
N ASP A 277 16.33 4.99 -25.32
CA ASP A 277 16.51 6.37 -25.77
C ASP A 277 15.44 6.76 -26.79
N LYS A 278 15.17 5.87 -27.76
CA LYS A 278 14.10 6.05 -28.73
C LYS A 278 12.72 6.07 -28.06
N ILE A 279 12.47 5.16 -27.11
CA ILE A 279 11.20 5.13 -26.35
C ILE A 279 11.01 6.43 -25.56
N MET A 280 12.06 6.97 -24.94
CA MET A 280 11.99 8.21 -24.15
C MET A 280 11.78 9.46 -25.01
N GLN A 281 12.24 9.45 -26.27
CA GLN A 281 12.00 10.54 -27.24
C GLN A 281 10.58 10.54 -27.84
N ASP A 282 9.80 9.48 -27.65
CA ASP A 282 8.41 9.40 -28.12
C ASP A 282 7.50 10.46 -27.46
N SER A 283 6.58 11.05 -28.23
CA SER A 283 5.64 12.07 -27.73
C SER A 283 4.69 11.54 -26.64
N HIS A 284 4.34 10.25 -26.68
CA HIS A 284 3.55 9.63 -25.62
C HIS A 284 4.37 9.52 -24.32
N SER A 285 5.68 9.28 -24.40
CA SER A 285 6.57 9.35 -23.22
C SER A 285 6.61 10.76 -22.62
N GLU A 286 6.53 11.81 -23.43
CA GLU A 286 6.40 13.18 -22.93
C GLU A 286 5.09 13.40 -22.16
N SER A 287 3.96 12.92 -22.71
CA SER A 287 2.67 12.95 -22.02
C SER A 287 2.70 12.22 -20.68
N ALA A 288 3.30 11.02 -20.65
CA ALA A 288 3.48 10.25 -19.42
C ALA A 288 4.34 10.99 -18.37
N ARG A 289 5.45 11.62 -18.79
CA ARG A 289 6.28 12.44 -17.91
C ARG A 289 5.53 13.66 -17.37
N ASN A 290 4.75 14.31 -18.22
CA ASN A 290 3.91 15.44 -17.81
C ASN A 290 2.88 15.01 -16.77
N LEU A 291 2.23 13.86 -16.96
CA LEU A 291 1.30 13.31 -15.96
C LEU A 291 2.00 13.08 -14.62
N LEU A 292 3.14 12.37 -14.61
CA LEU A 292 3.92 12.10 -13.40
C LEU A 292 4.37 13.38 -12.68
N THR A 293 4.72 14.42 -13.44
CA THR A 293 5.11 15.74 -12.89
C THR A 293 3.92 16.49 -12.32
N VAL A 294 2.78 16.50 -13.03
CA VAL A 294 1.55 17.18 -12.61
C VAL A 294 0.98 16.55 -11.35
N THR A 295 0.95 15.22 -11.25
CA THR A 295 0.42 14.49 -10.08
C THR A 295 1.32 14.63 -8.86
N ALA A 296 2.62 14.85 -9.04
CA ALA A 296 3.53 15.19 -7.94
C ALA A 296 3.22 16.56 -7.30
N HIS A 297 2.60 17.48 -8.04
CA HIS A 297 2.41 18.89 -7.63
C HIS A 297 0.95 19.33 -7.43
N LYS A 298 -0.05 18.64 -8.01
CA LYS A 298 -1.47 19.01 -7.89
C LYS A 298 -2.15 18.34 -6.70
N ALA A 299 -3.19 19.02 -6.19
CA ALA A 299 -4.13 18.44 -5.24
C ALA A 299 -4.89 17.28 -5.90
N SER A 300 -4.75 16.09 -5.33
CA SER A 300 -5.50 14.90 -5.73
C SER A 300 -6.99 15.05 -5.38
N ILE A 301 -7.85 14.40 -6.15
CA ILE A 301 -9.29 14.40 -5.93
C ILE A 301 -9.58 13.59 -4.67
N PRO A 302 -10.17 14.19 -3.63
CA PRO A 302 -10.39 13.47 -2.38
C PRO A 302 -11.43 12.36 -2.62
N PRO A 303 -11.14 11.10 -2.22
CA PRO A 303 -12.08 9.99 -2.39
C PRO A 303 -13.34 10.14 -1.53
N VAL A 304 -13.29 11.01 -0.52
CA VAL A 304 -14.39 11.31 0.40
C VAL A 304 -14.51 12.81 0.55
N ILE A 305 -15.68 13.36 0.25
CA ILE A 305 -16.00 14.77 0.43
C ILE A 305 -17.02 14.87 1.56
N PHE A 306 -16.71 15.68 2.57
CA PHE A 306 -17.60 15.97 3.67
C PHE A 306 -18.20 17.37 3.49
N ASP A 307 -19.52 17.47 3.47
CA ASP A 307 -20.27 18.73 3.45
C ASP A 307 -21.12 18.84 4.73
N PRO A 308 -20.56 19.43 5.81
CA PRO A 308 -21.26 19.63 7.07
C PRO A 308 -22.51 20.51 6.94
N THR A 309 -22.52 21.47 6.02
CA THR A 309 -23.61 22.44 5.87
C THR A 309 -24.87 21.76 5.38
N ASN A 310 -24.74 20.90 4.36
CA ASN A 310 -25.88 20.16 3.80
C ASN A 310 -26.08 18.79 4.44
N LYS A 311 -25.25 18.42 5.43
CA LYS A 311 -25.20 17.08 6.02
C LYS A 311 -24.97 15.97 5.00
N ILE A 312 -24.13 16.22 4.00
CA ILE A 312 -23.87 15.31 2.88
C ILE A 312 -22.45 14.74 2.99
N ILE A 313 -22.32 13.46 2.66
CA ILE A 313 -21.04 12.78 2.48
C ILE A 313 -21.04 12.18 1.09
N THR A 314 -20.03 12.48 0.28
CA THR A 314 -19.90 11.95 -1.09
C THR A 314 -18.67 11.05 -1.14
N LEU A 315 -18.87 9.80 -1.54
CA LEU A 315 -17.82 8.80 -1.67
C LEU A 315 -17.64 8.45 -3.15
N LEU A 316 -16.45 8.69 -3.69
CA LEU A 316 -16.11 8.29 -5.05
C LEU A 316 -15.94 6.77 -5.11
N MET A 317 -16.72 6.09 -5.95
CA MET A 317 -16.83 4.63 -6.03
C MET A 317 -16.97 4.15 -7.49
N PRO A 318 -15.97 4.43 -8.35
CA PRO A 318 -15.99 4.05 -9.76
C PRO A 318 -15.87 2.53 -9.93
N GLY A 319 -16.39 2.03 -11.04
CA GLY A 319 -16.30 0.61 -11.41
C GLY A 319 -17.16 -0.35 -10.57
N PHE A 320 -18.09 0.18 -9.77
CA PHE A 320 -19.05 -0.63 -9.01
C PHE A 320 -20.49 -0.37 -9.46
N ASP A 321 -21.27 -1.43 -9.45
CA ASP A 321 -22.72 -1.33 -9.58
C ASP A 321 -23.38 -1.02 -8.24
N LYS A 322 -24.53 -0.36 -8.27
CA LYS A 322 -25.30 -0.03 -7.06
C LYS A 322 -25.62 -1.26 -6.20
N SER A 323 -25.84 -2.42 -6.83
CA SER A 323 -26.16 -3.68 -6.15
C SER A 323 -24.98 -4.26 -5.36
N GLU A 324 -23.74 -3.92 -5.72
CA GLU A 324 -22.54 -4.41 -5.05
C GLU A 324 -22.20 -3.60 -3.79
N ILE A 325 -22.73 -2.38 -3.67
CA ILE A 325 -22.38 -1.45 -2.60
C ILE A 325 -23.29 -1.65 -1.40
N LYS A 326 -22.70 -2.02 -0.26
CA LYS A 326 -23.41 -2.10 1.03
C LYS A 326 -22.90 -1.03 1.97
N LEU A 327 -23.83 -0.33 2.60
CA LEU A 327 -23.56 0.70 3.59
C LEU A 327 -24.11 0.26 4.95
N TYR A 328 -23.25 0.30 5.95
CA TYR A 328 -23.59 0.01 7.33
C TYR A 328 -23.21 1.20 8.21
N GLN A 329 -23.98 1.41 9.27
CA GLN A 329 -23.70 2.41 10.27
C GLN A 329 -23.32 1.74 11.59
N PHE A 330 -22.20 2.16 12.17
CA PHE A 330 -21.70 1.60 13.42
C PHE A 330 -21.52 2.67 14.50
N ARG A 331 -21.31 2.20 15.75
CA ARG A 331 -20.89 3.00 16.91
C ARG A 331 -21.74 4.27 17.11
N GLY A 332 -23.06 4.10 17.11
CA GLY A 332 -24.00 5.19 17.37
C GLY A 332 -24.01 6.29 16.31
N GLY A 333 -23.49 6.04 15.10
CA GLY A 333 -23.51 7.00 14.00
C GLY A 333 -22.24 7.84 13.84
N SER A 334 -21.15 7.48 14.52
CA SER A 334 -19.84 8.12 14.38
C SER A 334 -19.00 7.58 13.22
N GLU A 335 -19.33 6.38 12.73
CA GLU A 335 -18.60 5.69 11.67
C GLU A 335 -19.56 5.06 10.65
N LEU A 336 -19.18 5.15 9.38
CA LEU A 336 -19.82 4.41 8.28
C LEU A 336 -18.88 3.30 7.83
N LEU A 337 -19.41 2.10 7.62
CA LEU A 337 -18.70 1.01 6.97
C LEU A 337 -19.28 0.82 5.58
N VAL A 338 -18.42 0.89 4.58
CA VAL A 338 -18.77 0.66 3.18
C VAL A 338 -18.14 -0.66 2.74
N GLU A 339 -18.93 -1.54 2.14
CA GLU A 339 -18.48 -2.79 1.53
C GLU A 339 -18.72 -2.72 0.03
N ALA A 340 -17.66 -2.88 -0.76
CA ALA A 340 -17.69 -3.00 -2.22
C ALA A 340 -16.36 -3.60 -2.72
N GLY A 341 -16.40 -4.37 -3.81
CA GLY A 341 -15.18 -4.88 -4.46
C GLY A 341 -14.32 -5.80 -3.59
N ASP A 342 -14.94 -6.65 -2.77
CA ASP A 342 -14.26 -7.47 -1.75
C ASP A 342 -13.41 -6.65 -0.75
N GLN A 343 -13.78 -5.39 -0.54
CA GLN A 343 -13.14 -4.50 0.42
C GLN A 343 -14.17 -3.94 1.40
N ARG A 344 -13.72 -3.69 2.63
CA ARG A 344 -14.51 -3.06 3.70
C ARG A 344 -13.79 -1.83 4.24
N ARG A 345 -14.33 -0.64 4.03
CA ARG A 345 -13.72 0.62 4.46
C ARG A 345 -14.53 1.28 5.55
N VAL A 346 -13.87 1.62 6.66
CA VAL A 346 -14.47 2.45 7.71
C VAL A 346 -14.18 3.92 7.41
N ILE A 347 -15.23 4.72 7.31
CA ILE A 347 -15.18 6.18 7.17
C ILE A 347 -15.56 6.79 8.52
N ARG A 348 -14.63 7.48 9.17
CA ARG A 348 -14.88 8.20 10.42
C ARG A 348 -15.52 9.54 10.08
N LEU A 349 -16.63 9.86 10.75
CA LEU A 349 -17.37 11.08 10.49
C LEU A 349 -16.90 12.22 11.42
N PRO A 350 -16.72 13.44 10.88
CA PRO A 350 -16.47 14.61 11.71
C PRO A 350 -17.70 14.89 12.59
N SER A 351 -17.50 15.51 13.76
CA SER A 351 -18.54 15.66 14.79
C SER A 351 -19.83 16.31 14.27
N GLN A 352 -19.74 17.22 13.30
CA GLN A 352 -20.90 17.90 12.68
C GLN A 352 -21.76 16.97 11.81
N LEU A 353 -21.21 15.85 11.36
CA LEU A 353 -21.88 14.86 10.49
C LEU A 353 -22.21 13.55 11.22
N GLN A 354 -21.93 13.46 12.52
CA GLN A 354 -22.31 12.29 13.32
C GLN A 354 -23.82 12.30 13.56
N GLY A 355 -24.46 11.16 13.40
CA GLY A 355 -25.91 11.06 13.47
C GLY A 355 -26.43 9.84 12.74
N LYS A 356 -27.74 9.76 12.49
CA LYS A 356 -28.33 8.64 11.74
C LYS A 356 -28.25 8.90 10.24
N VAL A 357 -28.03 7.85 9.45
CA VAL A 357 -28.17 7.95 7.98
C VAL A 357 -29.64 8.20 7.63
N GLY A 358 -29.91 9.28 6.92
CA GLY A 358 -31.24 9.64 6.44
C GLY A 358 -31.59 9.02 5.08
N GLY A 359 -30.58 8.75 4.26
CA GLY A 359 -30.70 8.10 2.96
C GLY A 359 -29.34 8.02 2.26
N ALA A 360 -29.26 7.20 1.22
CA ALA A 360 -28.10 7.12 0.35
C ALA A 360 -28.55 6.91 -1.10
N LYS A 361 -27.86 7.57 -2.04
CA LYS A 361 -28.10 7.46 -3.49
C LYS A 361 -26.78 7.28 -4.21
N PHE A 362 -26.75 6.37 -5.17
CA PHE A 362 -25.61 6.22 -6.08
C PHE A 362 -25.90 7.00 -7.37
N THR A 363 -25.04 7.95 -7.71
CA THR A 363 -25.12 8.82 -8.91
C THR A 363 -23.71 9.18 -9.34
N ASP A 364 -23.46 9.23 -10.66
CA ASP A 364 -22.20 9.72 -11.22
C ASP A 364 -20.96 9.07 -10.57
N ARG A 365 -20.99 7.73 -10.47
CA ARG A 365 -19.93 6.90 -9.86
C ARG A 365 -19.63 7.21 -8.39
N SER A 366 -20.57 7.88 -7.71
CA SER A 366 -20.40 8.33 -6.34
C SER A 366 -21.58 7.90 -5.47
N LEU A 367 -21.29 7.45 -4.26
CA LEU A 367 -22.29 7.21 -3.23
C LEU A 367 -22.48 8.49 -2.41
N VAL A 368 -23.63 9.12 -2.58
CA VAL A 368 -24.05 10.33 -1.86
C VAL A 368 -24.91 9.90 -0.67
N ILE A 369 -24.45 10.21 0.53
CA ILE A 369 -25.07 9.83 1.80
C ILE A 369 -25.56 11.10 2.49
N THR A 370 -26.83 11.13 2.87
CA THR A 370 -27.43 12.23 3.62
C THR A 370 -27.58 11.83 5.08
N MET A 371 -27.03 12.65 5.99
CA MET A 371 -27.12 12.46 7.44
C MET A 371 -28.31 13.23 8.03
N ARG A 372 -28.88 12.75 9.15
CA ARG A 372 -29.96 13.41 9.91
C ARG A 372 -29.44 14.04 11.19
#